data_AF-A0A1R4HCB2-F1
#
_entry.id   AF-A0A1R4HCB2-F1
#
_cell.length_a   1.000
_cell.length_b   1.000
_cell.length_c   1.000
_cell.angle_alpha   90.00
_cell.angle_beta   90.00
_cell.angle_gamma   90.00
#
_symmetry.space_group_name_H-M   'P 1'
#
loop_
_entity.id
_entity.type
_entity.pdbx_description
1 polymer ?
#
loop_
_entity_poly.entity_id
_entity_poly.type
_entity_poly.pdbx_seq_one_letter_code
_entity_poly.pdbx_strand_id
1 'polypeptide(L)'
;MELNEKQKQLFKKDSIESLYPEYYLIKINRFNDIAKDTLDEWIYFLKNEEIKENFTAKGLKEAEEKLSLMKLPEDEQKAYEHYKDDLRYQASMFESSFGDGYHEGEAVGIEKGIEQTTKAIALKLIQQGATIEIIAAVTGLSANAIEHLSQ
;
A
#
# COMPACT_ATOMS: atom_id res chain seq x y z
N MET A 1 26.26 -26.98 -8.18
CA MET A 1 27.37 -25.99 -8.18
C MET A 1 27.08 -24.97 -7.09
N GLU A 2 28.04 -24.61 -6.24
CA GLU A 2 27.81 -23.73 -5.07
C GLU A 2 28.25 -22.28 -5.31
N LEU A 3 27.56 -21.33 -4.68
CA LEU A 3 27.92 -19.92 -4.72
C LEU A 3 29.17 -19.64 -3.89
N ASN A 4 29.94 -18.61 -4.27
CA ASN A 4 31.04 -18.16 -3.42
C ASN A 4 30.53 -17.37 -2.19
N GLU A 5 31.36 -17.25 -1.16
CA GLU A 5 30.98 -16.64 0.12
C GLU A 5 30.50 -15.17 0.01
N LYS A 6 31.05 -14.39 -0.94
CA LYS A 6 30.59 -13.01 -1.19
C LYS A 6 29.20 -12.99 -1.84
N GLN A 7 28.92 -13.93 -2.74
CA GLN A 7 27.62 -14.04 -3.41
C GLN A 7 26.52 -14.53 -2.44
N LYS A 8 26.84 -15.47 -1.54
CA LYS A 8 25.92 -15.93 -0.50
C LYS A 8 25.50 -14.77 0.44
N GLN A 9 26.45 -13.93 0.85
CA GLN A 9 26.16 -12.76 1.70
C GLN A 9 25.31 -11.70 0.99
N LEU A 10 25.56 -11.44 -0.29
CA LEU A 10 24.85 -10.42 -1.06
C LEU A 10 23.40 -10.83 -1.38
N PHE A 11 23.20 -12.07 -1.82
CA PHE A 11 21.91 -12.54 -2.30
C PHE A 11 21.10 -13.32 -1.26
N LYS A 12 21.68 -13.64 -0.10
CA LYS A 12 21.08 -14.45 0.98
C LYS A 12 20.52 -15.80 0.49
N LYS A 13 21.18 -16.41 -0.50
CA LYS A 13 20.82 -17.74 -1.03
C LYS A 13 22.06 -18.61 -1.17
N ASP A 14 21.90 -19.91 -0.96
CA ASP A 14 23.02 -20.85 -0.86
C ASP A 14 23.38 -21.53 -2.20
N SER A 15 22.42 -21.67 -3.11
CA SER A 15 22.61 -22.33 -4.41
C SER A 15 22.53 -21.36 -5.60
N ILE A 16 23.36 -21.60 -6.62
CA ILE A 16 23.37 -20.84 -7.88
C ILE A 16 21.99 -20.91 -8.56
N GLU A 17 21.33 -22.06 -8.48
CA GLU A 17 19.97 -22.31 -9.01
C GLU A 17 18.92 -21.40 -8.37
N SER A 18 19.17 -20.91 -7.15
CA SER A 18 18.26 -19.96 -6.50
C SER A 18 18.46 -18.51 -6.98
N LEU A 19 19.55 -18.21 -7.69
CA LEU A 19 19.86 -16.87 -8.23
C LEU A 19 19.46 -16.70 -9.68
N TYR A 20 19.52 -17.78 -10.46
CA TYR A 20 19.19 -17.73 -11.88
C TYR A 20 17.84 -18.42 -12.14
N PRO A 21 16.97 -17.82 -12.95
CA PRO A 21 15.72 -18.47 -13.31
C PRO A 21 15.99 -19.73 -14.15
N GLU A 22 15.23 -20.79 -13.87
CA GLU A 22 15.15 -21.94 -14.77
C GLU A 22 14.21 -21.63 -15.93
N TYR A 23 14.68 -21.87 -17.16
CA TYR A 23 13.89 -21.67 -18.37
C TYR A 23 13.42 -23.01 -18.94
N TYR A 24 12.11 -23.17 -19.07
CA TYR A 24 11.49 -24.31 -19.73
C TYR A 24 11.12 -23.92 -21.17
N LEU A 25 11.70 -24.61 -22.16
CA LEU A 25 11.33 -24.44 -23.57
C LEU A 25 10.28 -25.47 -23.96
N ILE A 26 9.01 -25.04 -24.04
CA ILE A 26 7.88 -25.91 -24.37
C ILE A 26 7.52 -25.75 -25.85
N LYS A 27 7.54 -26.85 -26.61
CA LYS A 27 7.10 -26.89 -28.02
C LYS A 27 5.59 -27.13 -28.09
N ILE A 28 4.81 -26.08 -27.87
CA ILE A 28 3.34 -26.11 -27.80
C ILE A 28 2.66 -26.81 -29.01
N ASN A 29 3.23 -26.69 -30.22
CA ASN A 29 2.67 -27.30 -31.44
C ASN A 29 2.72 -28.84 -31.46
N ARG A 30 3.42 -29.49 -30.54
CA ARG A 30 3.50 -30.95 -30.43
C ARG A 30 2.47 -31.55 -29.49
N PHE A 31 1.73 -30.71 -28.77
CA PHE A 31 0.67 -31.13 -27.86
C PHE A 31 -0.66 -31.20 -28.63
N ASN A 32 -1.48 -32.18 -28.28
CA ASN A 32 -2.84 -32.28 -28.79
C ASN A 32 -3.75 -31.26 -28.08
N ASP A 33 -4.95 -31.06 -28.61
CA ASP A 33 -5.89 -30.06 -28.11
C ASP A 33 -6.78 -30.55 -26.95
N ILE A 34 -6.32 -31.60 -26.26
CA ILE A 34 -7.03 -32.24 -25.16
C ILE A 34 -6.40 -31.79 -23.84
N ALA A 35 -7.05 -30.86 -23.15
CA ALA A 35 -6.64 -30.45 -21.82
C ALA A 35 -7.17 -31.43 -20.76
N LYS A 36 -6.27 -32.12 -20.06
CA LYS A 36 -6.63 -33.10 -19.00
C LYS A 36 -6.36 -32.58 -17.59
N ASP A 37 -5.40 -31.68 -17.46
CA ASP A 37 -5.02 -31.05 -16.21
C ASP A 37 -4.76 -29.55 -16.41
N THR A 38 -4.46 -28.85 -15.32
CA THR A 38 -4.23 -27.40 -15.35
C THR A 38 -3.01 -26.98 -16.17
N LEU A 39 -2.00 -27.85 -16.33
CA LEU A 39 -0.85 -27.57 -17.18
C LEU A 39 -1.24 -27.67 -18.66
N ASP A 40 -2.00 -28.69 -19.03
CA ASP A 40 -2.50 -28.84 -20.39
C ASP A 40 -3.46 -27.69 -20.77
N GLU A 41 -4.24 -27.17 -19.82
CA GLU A 41 -5.06 -25.96 -20.02
C GLU A 41 -4.20 -24.74 -20.38
N TRP A 42 -3.07 -24.54 -19.68
CA TRP A 42 -2.09 -23.51 -20.04
C TRP A 42 -1.46 -23.73 -21.42
N ILE A 43 -1.10 -24.98 -21.74
CA ILE A 43 -0.53 -25.33 -23.05
C ILE A 43 -1.56 -25.09 -24.16
N TYR A 44 -2.83 -25.44 -23.94
CA TYR A 44 -3.92 -25.19 -24.87
C TYR A 44 -4.09 -23.69 -25.12
N PHE A 45 -4.14 -22.88 -24.05
CA PHE A 45 -4.26 -21.43 -24.17
C PHE A 45 -3.08 -20.81 -24.91
N LEU A 46 -1.84 -21.21 -24.60
CA LEU A 46 -0.64 -20.72 -25.29
C LEU A 46 -0.60 -21.10 -26.78
N LYS A 47 -1.21 -22.23 -27.14
CA LYS A 47 -1.28 -22.72 -28.53
C LYS A 47 -2.39 -22.06 -29.32
N ASN A 48 -3.57 -21.91 -28.72
CA ASN A 48 -4.81 -21.55 -29.42
C ASN A 48 -5.32 -20.14 -29.10
N GLU A 49 -4.72 -19.46 -28.11
CA GLU A 49 -5.14 -18.14 -27.62
C GLU A 49 -6.61 -18.08 -27.15
N GLU A 50 -7.13 -19.22 -26.70
CA GLU A 50 -8.53 -19.43 -26.32
C GLU A 50 -8.59 -20.15 -24.96
N ILE A 51 -9.57 -19.75 -24.13
CA ILE A 51 -9.91 -20.42 -22.89
C ILE A 51 -11.29 -21.07 -23.04
N LYS A 52 -11.38 -22.37 -22.76
CA LYS A 52 -12.67 -23.05 -22.70
C LYS A 52 -13.34 -22.78 -21.35
N GLU A 53 -14.67 -22.71 -21.33
CA GLU A 53 -15.45 -22.42 -20.12
C GLU A 53 -15.16 -23.36 -18.93
N ASN A 54 -14.72 -24.59 -19.21
CA ASN A 54 -14.42 -25.60 -18.22
C ASN A 54 -12.98 -25.55 -17.67
N PHE A 55 -12.15 -24.59 -18.11
CA PHE A 55 -10.78 -24.47 -17.62
C PHE A 55 -10.75 -23.92 -16.19
N THR A 56 -9.87 -24.49 -15.36
CA THR A 56 -9.80 -24.23 -13.92
C THR A 56 -8.42 -23.76 -13.45
N ALA A 57 -7.45 -23.70 -14.35
CA ALA A 57 -6.08 -23.26 -14.08
C ALA A 57 -6.07 -21.84 -13.49
N LYS A 58 -5.42 -21.71 -12.34
CA LYS A 58 -5.21 -20.42 -11.68
C LYS A 58 -4.36 -19.52 -12.57
N GLY A 59 -4.72 -18.24 -12.68
CA GLY A 59 -3.99 -17.26 -13.48
C GLY A 59 -4.39 -17.19 -14.95
N LEU A 60 -5.20 -18.13 -15.45
CA LEU A 60 -5.52 -18.22 -16.88
C LEU A 60 -6.45 -17.07 -17.31
N LYS A 61 -7.42 -16.70 -16.46
CA LYS A 61 -8.31 -15.55 -16.70
C LYS A 61 -7.52 -14.24 -16.76
N GLU A 62 -6.58 -14.05 -15.84
CA GLU A 62 -5.71 -12.87 -15.83
C GLU A 62 -4.79 -12.84 -17.07
N ALA A 63 -4.38 -14.00 -17.58
CA ALA A 63 -3.64 -14.09 -18.82
C ALA A 63 -4.50 -13.75 -20.05
N GLU A 64 -5.78 -14.14 -20.06
CA GLU A 64 -6.75 -13.78 -21.09
C GLU A 64 -6.97 -12.27 -21.17
N GLU A 65 -7.17 -11.61 -20.03
CA GLU A 65 -7.36 -10.16 -19.96
C GLU A 65 -6.13 -9.44 -20.52
N LYS A 66 -4.93 -9.89 -20.15
CA LYS A 66 -3.67 -9.35 -20.69
C LYS A 66 -3.54 -9.59 -22.19
N LEU A 67 -3.87 -10.78 -22.67
CA LEU A 67 -3.83 -11.08 -24.10
C LEU A 67 -4.85 -10.25 -24.87
N SER A 68 -6.04 -10.07 -24.33
CA SER A 68 -7.10 -9.22 -24.90
C SER A 68 -6.62 -7.78 -25.01
N LEU A 69 -5.95 -7.26 -23.98
CA LEU A 69 -5.33 -5.94 -24.02
C LEU A 69 -4.25 -5.85 -25.11
N MET A 70 -3.39 -6.86 -25.24
CA MET A 70 -2.35 -6.90 -26.28
C MET A 70 -2.93 -6.99 -27.70
N LYS A 71 -4.14 -7.54 -27.85
CA LYS A 71 -4.86 -7.61 -29.13
C LYS A 71 -5.53 -6.31 -29.52
N LEU A 72 -5.66 -5.33 -28.61
CA LEU A 72 -6.25 -4.04 -28.93
C LEU A 72 -5.38 -3.25 -29.95
N PRO A 73 -5.99 -2.38 -30.76
CA PRO A 73 -5.27 -1.37 -31.53
C PRO A 73 -4.36 -0.48 -30.67
N GLU A 74 -3.28 0.04 -31.25
CA GLU A 74 -2.25 0.81 -30.51
C GLU A 74 -2.81 2.06 -29.82
N ASP A 75 -3.78 2.72 -30.44
CA ASP A 75 -4.49 3.88 -29.89
C ASP A 75 -5.36 3.50 -28.67
N GLU A 76 -6.06 2.38 -28.73
CA GLU A 76 -6.84 1.86 -27.61
C GLU A 76 -5.94 1.40 -26.45
N GLN A 77 -4.81 0.75 -26.74
CA GLN A 77 -3.81 0.38 -25.72
C GLN A 77 -3.28 1.62 -25.01
N LYS A 78 -2.92 2.68 -25.75
CA LYS A 78 -2.46 3.96 -25.18
C LYS A 78 -3.54 4.60 -24.32
N ALA A 79 -4.78 4.64 -24.78
CA ALA A 79 -5.89 5.19 -24.01
C ALA A 79 -6.08 4.42 -22.69
N TYR A 80 -5.97 3.10 -22.71
CA TYR A 80 -6.06 2.26 -21.51
C TYR A 80 -4.92 2.51 -20.52
N GLU A 81 -3.67 2.62 -20.98
CA GLU A 81 -2.54 2.96 -20.10
C GLU A 81 -2.68 4.36 -19.50
N HIS A 82 -3.12 5.35 -20.30
CA HIS A 82 -3.42 6.69 -19.78
C HIS A 82 -4.50 6.68 -18.70
N TYR A 83 -5.57 5.90 -18.90
CA TYR A 83 -6.61 5.72 -17.90
C TYR A 83 -6.06 5.12 -16.59
N LYS A 84 -5.18 4.11 -16.67
CA LYS A 84 -4.53 3.52 -15.50
C LYS A 84 -3.64 4.51 -14.76
N ASP A 85 -2.91 5.35 -15.50
CA ASP A 85 -2.07 6.38 -14.91
C ASP A 85 -2.90 7.48 -14.22
N ASP A 86 -4.04 7.85 -14.79
CA ASP A 86 -4.97 8.77 -14.15
C ASP A 86 -5.53 8.19 -12.84
N LEU A 87 -5.94 6.92 -12.82
CA LEU A 87 -6.39 6.25 -11.59
C LEU A 87 -5.29 6.24 -10.50
N ARG A 88 -4.04 5.97 -10.88
CA ARG A 88 -2.89 6.01 -9.96
C ARG A 88 -2.67 7.41 -9.41
N TYR A 89 -2.77 8.43 -10.26
CA TYR A 89 -2.66 9.82 -9.86
C TYR A 89 -3.77 10.20 -8.87
N GLN A 90 -5.03 9.84 -9.16
CA GLN A 90 -6.15 10.07 -8.26
C GLN A 90 -5.97 9.39 -6.90
N ALA A 91 -5.52 8.13 -6.89
CA ALA A 91 -5.23 7.41 -5.65
C ALA A 91 -4.13 8.11 -4.83
N SER A 92 -3.06 8.56 -5.49
CA SER A 92 -1.96 9.29 -4.84
C SER A 92 -2.40 10.64 -4.28
N MET A 93 -3.29 11.34 -5.00
CA MET A 93 -3.90 12.59 -4.55
C MET A 93 -4.80 12.36 -3.34
N PHE A 94 -5.60 11.31 -3.34
CA PHE A 94 -6.44 10.96 -2.20
C PHE A 94 -5.59 10.60 -0.97
N GLU A 95 -4.56 9.77 -1.14
CA GLU A 95 -3.64 9.41 -0.05
C GLU A 95 -2.95 10.64 0.54
N SER A 96 -2.40 11.52 -0.30
CA SER A 96 -1.75 12.75 0.16
C SER A 96 -2.74 13.70 0.84
N SER A 97 -3.88 13.99 0.21
CA SER A 97 -4.83 15.00 0.72
C SER A 97 -5.61 14.54 1.95
N PHE A 98 -6.00 13.26 2.00
CA PHE A 98 -6.73 12.70 3.12
C PHE A 98 -5.78 12.27 4.24
N GLY A 99 -4.67 11.60 3.92
CA GLY A 99 -3.71 11.12 4.92
C GLY A 99 -3.06 12.27 5.68
N ASP A 100 -2.40 13.19 4.98
CA ASP A 100 -1.67 14.27 5.63
C ASP A 100 -2.64 15.25 6.32
N GLY A 101 -3.74 15.61 5.65
CA GLY A 101 -4.75 16.52 6.20
C GLY A 101 -5.47 15.95 7.42
N TYR A 102 -5.76 14.64 7.45
CA TYR A 102 -6.37 13.98 8.60
C TYR A 102 -5.41 13.93 9.79
N HIS A 103 -4.16 13.52 9.57
CA HIS A 103 -3.17 13.43 10.64
C HIS A 103 -2.81 14.80 11.22
N GLU A 104 -2.66 15.83 10.38
CA GLU A 104 -2.45 17.20 10.84
C GLU A 104 -3.67 17.72 11.61
N GLY A 105 -4.88 17.48 11.09
CA GLY A 105 -6.12 17.86 11.75
C GLY A 105 -6.32 17.19 13.12
N GLU A 106 -6.00 15.89 13.22
CA GLU A 106 -6.04 15.13 14.47
C GLU A 106 -5.03 15.68 15.48
N ALA A 107 -3.77 15.89 15.07
CA ALA A 107 -2.73 16.44 15.93
C ALA A 107 -3.10 17.83 16.47
N VAL A 108 -3.55 18.74 15.60
CA VAL A 108 -4.00 20.09 15.99
C VAL A 108 -5.24 20.01 16.89
N GLY A 109 -6.15 19.07 16.65
CA GLY A 109 -7.33 18.83 17.48
C GLY A 109 -6.97 18.38 18.89
N ILE A 110 -6.04 17.43 19.02
CA ILE A 110 -5.53 16.94 20.30
C ILE A 110 -4.83 18.08 21.07
N GLU A 111 -3.94 18.83 20.40
CA GLU A 111 -3.21 19.94 21.02
C GLU A 111 -4.18 21.02 21.56
N LYS A 112 -5.15 21.45 20.74
CA LYS A 112 -6.19 22.40 21.17
C LYS A 112 -7.04 21.85 22.31
N GLY A 113 -7.37 20.55 22.28
CA GLY A 113 -8.13 19.89 23.35
C GLY A 113 -7.36 19.87 24.67
N ILE A 114 -6.06 19.56 24.64
CA ILE A 114 -5.18 19.60 25.81
C ILE A 114 -5.07 21.03 26.33
N GLU A 115 -4.87 22.02 25.47
CA GLU A 115 -4.77 23.43 25.89
C GLU A 115 -6.07 23.91 26.56
N GLN A 116 -7.22 23.63 25.95
CA GLN A 116 -8.54 24.02 26.48
C GLN A 116 -8.84 23.34 27.82
N THR A 117 -8.57 22.03 27.94
CA THR A 117 -8.80 21.30 29.19
C THR A 117 -7.85 21.77 30.29
N THR A 118 -6.59 22.03 29.96
CA THR A 118 -5.59 22.59 30.89
C THR A 118 -6.03 23.96 31.42
N LYS A 119 -6.49 24.86 30.53
CA LYS A 119 -7.05 26.17 30.92
C LYS A 119 -8.31 26.03 31.78
N ALA A 120 -9.22 25.11 31.44
CA ALA A 120 -10.44 24.87 32.21
C ALA A 120 -10.15 24.32 33.62
N ILE A 121 -9.14 23.45 33.76
CA ILE A 121 -8.68 22.95 35.05
C ILE A 121 -8.08 24.08 35.87
N ALA A 122 -7.20 24.91 35.28
CA ALA A 122 -6.62 26.06 35.94
C ALA A 122 -7.69 27.01 36.49
N LEU A 123 -8.70 27.37 35.68
CA LEU A 123 -9.81 28.22 36.09
C LEU A 123 -10.62 27.64 37.27
N LYS A 124 -10.91 26.33 37.24
CA LYS A 124 -11.61 25.67 38.35
C LYS A 124 -10.79 25.68 39.65
N LEU A 125 -9.47 25.52 39.56
CA LEU A 125 -8.59 25.57 40.73
C LEU A 125 -8.49 26.99 41.30
N ILE A 126 -8.44 28.02 40.44
CA ILE A 126 -8.50 29.43 40.87
C ILE A 126 -9.80 29.69 41.63
N GLN A 127 -10.94 29.24 41.09
CA GLN A 127 -12.25 29.38 41.76
C GLN A 127 -12.33 28.68 43.12
N GLN A 128 -11.56 27.60 43.30
CA GLN A 128 -11.46 26.87 44.57
C GLN A 128 -10.44 27.49 45.54
N GLY A 129 -9.77 28.58 45.16
CA GLY A 129 -8.79 29.27 46.01
C GLY A 129 -7.44 28.56 46.11
N ALA A 130 -7.08 27.71 45.15
CA ALA A 130 -5.77 27.08 45.09
C ALA A 130 -4.66 28.13 44.84
N THR A 131 -3.47 27.91 45.41
CA THR A 131 -2.32 28.80 45.19
C THR A 131 -1.74 28.62 43.78
N ILE A 132 -1.11 29.68 43.25
CA ILE A 132 -0.49 29.68 41.91
C ILE A 132 0.53 28.53 41.77
N GLU A 133 1.27 28.22 42.83
CA GLU A 133 2.24 27.12 42.88
C GLU A 133 1.57 25.75 42.66
N ILE A 134 0.41 25.51 43.29
CA ILE A 134 -0.35 24.27 43.13
C ILE A 134 -0.93 24.18 41.71
N ILE A 135 -1.44 25.28 41.18
CA ILE A 135 -2.03 25.33 39.83
C ILE A 135 -0.94 25.05 38.79
N ALA A 136 0.23 25.67 38.91
CA ALA A 136 1.38 25.44 38.04
C ALA A 136 1.84 23.97 38.10
N ALA A 137 1.90 23.38 39.30
CA ALA A 137 2.27 21.97 39.46
C ALA A 137 1.27 20.99 38.82
N VAL A 138 -0.03 21.28 38.86
CA VAL A 138 -1.10 20.40 38.34
C VAL A 138 -1.30 20.56 36.83
N THR A 139 -1.17 21.79 36.32
CA THR A 139 -1.51 22.12 34.92
C THR A 139 -0.29 22.26 34.02
N GLY A 140 0.92 22.40 34.59
CA GLY A 140 2.15 22.66 33.85
C GLY A 140 2.24 24.08 33.26
N LEU A 141 1.26 24.95 33.54
CA LEU A 141 1.25 26.34 33.09
C LEU A 141 2.26 27.19 33.87
N SER A 142 2.81 28.21 33.20
CA SER A 142 3.69 29.19 33.87
C SER A 142 2.87 30.11 34.78
N ALA A 143 3.51 30.65 35.82
CA ALA A 143 2.86 31.59 36.76
C ALA A 143 2.22 32.78 36.02
N ASN A 144 2.90 33.32 35.00
CA ASN A 144 2.39 34.42 34.18
C ASN A 144 1.13 34.03 33.37
N ALA A 145 1.09 32.81 32.82
CA ALA A 145 -0.10 32.32 32.10
C ALA A 145 -1.29 32.12 33.04
N ILE A 146 -1.05 31.70 34.30
CA ILE A 146 -2.08 31.55 35.33
C ILE A 146 -2.60 32.92 35.78
N GLU A 147 -1.73 33.90 35.97
CA GLU A 147 -2.11 35.28 36.32
C GLU A 147 -2.97 35.92 35.24
N HIS A 148 -2.64 35.73 33.96
CA HIS A 148 -3.46 36.19 32.83
C HIS A 148 -4.82 35.50 32.72
N LEU A 149 -4.98 34.27 33.23
CA LEU A 149 -6.29 33.59 33.31
C LEU A 149 -7.16 34.10 34.46
N SER A 150 -6.57 34.82 35.42
CA SER A 150 -7.25 35.35 36.61
C SER A 150 -7.70 36.81 36.48
N GLN A 151 -7.31 37.50 35.40
CA GLN A 151 -7.75 38.85 35.01
C GLN A 151 -9.09 38.81 34.27
#